data_AF-A0A973DBI6-F1
#
_entry.id   AF-A0A973DBI6-F1
#
_cell.length_a   1.000
_cell.length_b   1.000
_cell.length_c   1.000
_cell.angle_alpha   90.00
_cell.angle_beta   90.00
_cell.angle_gamma   90.00
#
_symmetry.space_group_name_H-M   'P 1'
#
loop_
_entity.id
_entity.type
_entity.pdbx_description
1 polymer ?
#
loop_
_entity_poly.entity_id
_entity_poly.type
_entity_poly.pdbx_seq_one_letter_code
_entity_poly.pdbx_strand_id
1 'polypeptide(L)'
;MKNGRNKGNSYERKLAKEFREMGFSDCKTSRYESKMLDDMKVDLTNTGFFNIQAKAVERLSPTYHEIIKSMPKDSNYNVIFHKKNHKGEVVVMSKDDFYEIVEMLINLDILKTK
;
A
#
# COMPACT_ATOMS: atom_id res chain seq x y z
N MET A 1 7.33 8.41 24.51
CA MET A 1 7.82 7.95 23.19
C MET A 1 6.91 6.84 22.67
N LYS A 2 6.24 7.01 21.51
CA LYS A 2 5.43 5.93 20.92
C LYS A 2 6.40 4.90 20.32
N ASN A 3 6.38 3.66 20.80
CA ASN A 3 7.23 2.57 20.29
C ASN A 3 7.06 2.44 18.76
N GLY A 4 8.14 2.19 18.01
CA GLY A 4 8.12 2.04 16.55
C GLY A 4 7.09 1.03 16.05
N ARG A 5 6.90 -0.07 16.78
CA ARG A 5 5.84 -1.06 16.49
C ARG A 5 4.44 -0.46 16.63
N ASN A 6 4.20 0.34 17.66
CA ASN A 6 2.91 1.02 17.85
C ASN A 6 2.68 2.11 16.80
N LYS A 7 3.75 2.74 16.28
CA LYS A 7 3.65 3.69 15.16
C LYS A 7 3.22 2.97 13.88
N GLY A 8 3.84 1.83 13.55
CA GLY A 8 3.45 0.98 12.42
C GLY A 8 1.99 0.53 12.51
N ASN A 9 1.60 -0.12 13.61
CA ASN A 9 0.23 -0.60 13.81
C ASN A 9 -0.82 0.52 13.77
N SER A 10 -0.46 1.70 14.31
CA SER A 10 -1.34 2.87 14.27
C SER A 10 -1.51 3.40 12.86
N TYR A 11 -0.51 3.25 12.00
CA TYR A 11 -0.57 3.67 10.61
C TYR A 11 -1.35 2.68 9.75
N GLU A 12 -1.13 1.37 9.92
CA GLU A 12 -1.95 0.31 9.30
C GLU A 12 -3.45 0.54 9.56
N ARG A 13 -3.83 0.77 10.82
CA ARG A 13 -5.23 1.06 11.19
C ARG A 13 -5.76 2.36 10.60
N LYS A 14 -4.91 3.38 10.45
CA LYS A 14 -5.27 4.65 9.82
C LYS A 14 -5.61 4.40 8.34
N LEU A 15 -4.72 3.74 7.61
CA LEU A 15 -4.95 3.41 6.20
C LEU A 15 -6.18 2.52 6.02
N ALA A 16 -6.37 1.50 6.85
CA ALA A 16 -7.58 0.66 6.79
C ALA A 16 -8.86 1.48 6.96
N LYS A 17 -8.85 2.50 7.83
CA LYS A 17 -9.98 3.41 7.99
C LYS A 17 -10.19 4.28 6.74
N GLU A 18 -9.13 4.88 6.20
CA GLU A 18 -9.20 5.69 4.98
C GLU A 18 -9.71 4.90 3.78
N PHE A 19 -9.27 3.64 3.62
CA PHE A 19 -9.78 2.74 2.58
C PHE A 19 -11.28 2.45 2.74
N ARG A 20 -11.74 2.20 3.97
CA ARG A 20 -13.18 2.04 4.22
C ARG A 20 -13.97 3.30 3.89
N GLU A 21 -13.43 4.48 4.21
CA GLU A 21 -14.03 5.78 3.86
C GLU A 21 -14.08 6.03 2.35
N MET A 22 -13.14 5.47 1.58
CA MET A 22 -13.14 5.49 0.11
C MET A 22 -14.09 4.47 -0.54
N GLY A 23 -14.72 3.58 0.24
CA GLY A 23 -15.66 2.57 -0.26
C GLY A 23 -15.17 1.14 -0.24
N PHE A 24 -13.93 0.87 0.22
CA PHE A 24 -13.46 -0.50 0.49
C PHE A 24 -13.99 -0.96 1.86
N SER A 25 -15.30 -1.16 1.96
CA SER A 25 -16.04 -1.35 3.23
C SER A 25 -15.45 -2.46 4.12
N ASP A 26 -14.93 -3.53 3.51
CA ASP A 26 -14.39 -4.70 4.20
C ASP A 26 -12.86 -4.62 4.43
N CYS A 27 -12.23 -3.46 4.18
CA CYS A 27 -10.80 -3.30 4.38
C CYS A 27 -10.40 -3.45 5.86
N LYS A 28 -9.44 -4.33 6.10
CA LYS A 28 -8.90 -4.66 7.43
C LYS A 28 -7.38 -4.77 7.36
N THR A 29 -6.72 -4.78 8.52
CA THR A 29 -5.29 -5.08 8.60
C THR A 29 -5.07 -6.59 8.47
N SER A 30 -4.13 -7.03 7.63
CA SER A 30 -3.83 -8.45 7.39
C SER A 30 -3.50 -9.22 8.67
N ARG A 31 -2.78 -8.61 9.61
CA ARG A 31 -2.50 -9.23 10.92
C ARG A 31 -3.75 -9.74 11.65
N TYR A 32 -4.88 -9.07 11.49
CA TYR A 32 -6.14 -9.47 12.13
C TYR A 32 -6.89 -10.52 11.30
N GLU A 33 -6.81 -10.44 9.97
CA GLU A 33 -7.67 -11.19 9.07
C GLU A 33 -6.99 -12.42 8.45
N SER A 34 -5.72 -12.32 8.06
CA SER A 34 -4.98 -13.35 7.33
C SER A 34 -3.50 -13.30 7.65
N LYS A 35 -3.03 -14.28 8.44
CA LYS A 35 -1.60 -14.47 8.72
C LYS A 35 -0.78 -14.72 7.45
N MET A 36 -1.36 -15.42 6.47
CA MET A 36 -0.70 -15.68 5.18
C MET A 36 -0.37 -14.38 4.44
N LEU A 37 -1.31 -13.42 4.39
CA LEU A 37 -1.07 -12.12 3.75
C LEU A 37 -0.05 -11.28 4.52
N ASP A 38 -0.09 -11.30 5.85
CA ASP A 38 0.90 -10.63 6.72
C ASP A 38 2.32 -11.19 6.49
N ASP A 39 2.45 -12.52 6.40
CA ASP A 39 3.72 -13.20 6.09
C ASP A 39 4.25 -12.80 4.69
N MET A 40 3.34 -12.57 3.74
CA MET A 40 3.60 -12.11 2.38
C MET A 40 3.85 -10.59 2.24
N LYS A 41 3.98 -9.84 3.35
CA LYS A 41 4.27 -8.39 3.31
C LYS A 41 3.14 -7.55 2.73
N VAL A 42 1.90 -8.01 2.91
CA VAL A 42 0.69 -7.25 2.61
C VAL A 42 0.04 -6.89 3.93
N ASP A 43 -0.06 -5.60 4.25
CA ASP A 43 -0.53 -5.09 5.54
C ASP A 43 -2.05 -4.87 5.58
N LEU A 44 -2.71 -4.71 4.43
CA LEU A 44 -4.16 -4.49 4.32
C LEU A 44 -4.82 -5.56 3.44
N THR A 45 -6.05 -5.93 3.77
CA THR A 45 -6.87 -6.87 2.98
C THR A 45 -8.04 -6.16 2.33
N ASN A 46 -8.66 -6.78 1.33
CA ASN A 46 -9.87 -6.29 0.64
C ASN A 46 -9.67 -4.90 0.02
N THR A 47 -8.51 -4.69 -0.61
CA THR A 47 -8.10 -3.43 -1.23
C THR A 47 -8.15 -3.48 -2.76
N GLY A 48 -9.08 -4.28 -3.29
CA GLY A 48 -9.24 -4.50 -4.73
C GLY A 48 -7.99 -5.17 -5.32
N PHE A 49 -7.47 -4.59 -6.40
CA PHE A 49 -6.28 -5.06 -7.11
C PHE A 49 -4.96 -4.52 -6.53
N PHE A 50 -4.96 -3.98 -5.32
CA PHE A 50 -3.75 -3.46 -4.67
C PHE A 50 -3.27 -4.37 -3.54
N ASN A 51 -1.99 -4.75 -3.59
CA ASN A 51 -1.25 -5.31 -2.46
C ASN A 51 -0.55 -4.15 -1.73
N ILE A 52 -0.97 -3.83 -0.51
CA ILE A 52 -0.51 -2.63 0.21
C ILE A 52 0.45 -2.98 1.34
N GLN A 53 1.62 -2.33 1.35
CA GLN A 53 2.52 -2.30 2.50
C GLN A 53 2.58 -0.88 3.10
N ALA A 54 2.42 -0.76 4.41
CA ALA A 54 2.44 0.47 5.19
C ALA A 54 3.76 0.64 5.95
N LYS A 55 4.47 1.75 5.72
CA LYS A 55 5.73 2.10 6.39
C LYS A 55 5.61 3.47 7.04
N ALA A 56 5.67 3.53 8.38
CA ALA A 56 5.65 4.79 9.13
C ALA A 56 7.00 5.06 9.83
N VAL A 57 8.07 5.29 9.06
CA VAL A 57 9.45 5.38 9.55
C VAL A 57 10.15 6.62 8.98
N GLU A 58 11.13 7.18 9.70
CA GLU A 58 11.88 8.35 9.18
C GLU A 58 12.95 7.97 8.16
N ARG A 59 13.55 6.79 8.39
CA ARG A 59 14.53 6.16 7.53
C ARG A 59 13.97 4.81 7.12
N LEU A 60 13.82 4.62 5.82
CA LEU A 60 13.31 3.39 5.26
C LEU A 60 14.46 2.39 5.10
N SER A 61 14.35 1.24 5.76
CA SER A 61 15.22 0.09 5.58
C SER A 61 14.37 -1.16 5.83
N PRO A 62 14.31 -2.13 4.90
CA PRO A 62 14.94 -2.14 3.56
C PRO A 62 14.36 -1.08 2.60
N THR A 63 15.02 -0.83 1.46
CA THR A 63 14.64 0.20 0.45
C THR A 63 13.34 -0.15 -0.29
N TYR A 64 12.76 0.80 -1.03
CA TYR A 64 11.52 0.55 -1.78
C TYR A 64 11.62 -0.63 -2.76
N HIS A 65 12.73 -0.73 -3.51
CA HIS A 65 12.94 -1.81 -4.48
C HIS A 65 12.96 -3.18 -3.81
N GLU A 66 13.62 -3.28 -2.66
CA GLU A 66 13.71 -4.52 -1.88
C GLU A 66 12.35 -4.90 -1.28
N ILE A 67 11.60 -3.92 -0.77
CA ILE A 67 10.24 -4.15 -0.27
C ILE A 67 9.35 -4.67 -1.41
N ILE A 68 9.27 -3.96 -2.54
CA ILE A 68 8.46 -4.39 -3.71
C ILE A 68 8.90 -5.78 -4.18
N LYS A 69 10.21 -6.08 -4.18
CA LYS A 69 10.72 -7.41 -4.56
C LYS A 69 10.22 -8.50 -3.63
N SER A 70 10.08 -8.22 -2.33
CA SER A 70 9.61 -9.17 -1.32
C SER A 70 8.08 -9.33 -1.23
N MET A 71 7.32 -8.40 -1.81
CA MET A 71 5.85 -8.47 -1.89
C MET A 71 5.41 -9.51 -2.94
N PRO A 72 4.13 -9.95 -2.93
CA PRO A 72 3.64 -11.01 -3.81
C PRO A 72 3.89 -10.72 -5.29
N LYS A 73 4.09 -11.79 -6.06
CA LYS A 73 4.25 -11.75 -7.53
C LYS A 73 3.01 -12.35 -8.19
N ASP A 74 1.86 -11.77 -7.86
CA ASP A 74 0.55 -12.10 -8.43
C ASP A 74 0.12 -11.01 -9.43
N SER A 75 -1.14 -11.02 -9.84
CA SER A 75 -1.71 -10.05 -10.77
C SER A 75 -2.11 -8.73 -10.13
N ASN A 76 -1.81 -8.51 -8.84
CA ASN A 76 -2.14 -7.26 -8.14
C ASN A 76 -0.97 -6.27 -8.19
N TYR A 77 -1.29 -4.99 -8.09
CA TYR A 77 -0.29 -3.93 -8.04
C TYR A 77 0.26 -3.76 -6.62
N ASN A 78 1.57 -3.91 -6.47
CA ASN A 78 2.25 -3.70 -5.20
C ASN A 78 2.47 -2.20 -4.95
N VAL A 79 1.94 -1.71 -3.83
CA VAL A 79 2.06 -0.31 -3.44
C VAL A 79 2.60 -0.17 -2.02
N ILE A 80 3.50 0.78 -1.83
CA ILE A 80 4.06 1.13 -0.53
C ILE A 80 3.54 2.50 -0.13
N PHE A 81 2.80 2.54 0.97
CA PHE A 81 2.44 3.78 1.65
C PHE A 81 3.55 4.13 2.63
N HIS A 82 4.30 5.20 2.36
CA HIS A 82 5.40 5.62 3.22
C HIS A 82 5.11 6.98 3.86
N LYS A 83 4.99 6.96 5.19
CA LYS A 83 4.77 8.13 6.04
C LYS A 83 6.01 8.50 6.83
N LYS A 84 6.39 9.79 6.73
CA LYS A 84 7.39 10.43 7.59
C LYS A 84 6.75 11.47 8.51
N ASN A 85 7.35 11.73 9.67
CA ASN A 85 6.82 12.74 10.58
C ASN A 85 7.03 14.14 9.98
N HIS A 86 5.97 14.96 9.99
CA HIS A 86 5.99 16.35 9.50
C HIS A 86 6.44 16.53 8.03
N LYS A 87 6.40 15.45 7.23
CA LYS A 87 6.78 15.46 5.81
C LYS A 87 5.68 14.94 4.87
N GLY A 88 4.54 14.56 5.43
CA GLY A 88 3.44 13.94 4.68
C GLY A 88 3.67 12.46 4.40
N GLU A 89 2.95 11.98 3.38
CA GLU A 89 2.87 10.58 2.97
C GLU A 89 3.04 10.50 1.46
N VAL A 90 3.70 9.43 1.00
CA VAL A 90 3.86 9.14 -0.43
C VAL A 90 3.39 7.71 -0.70
N VAL A 91 2.90 7.49 -1.93
CA VAL A 91 2.59 6.15 -2.45
C VAL A 91 3.63 5.82 -3.51
N VAL A 92 4.25 4.65 -3.40
CA VAL A 92 5.33 4.20 -4.29
C VAL A 92 4.95 2.85 -4.88
N MET A 93 5.14 2.71 -6.20
CA MET A 93 4.98 1.46 -6.95
C MET A 93 6.11 1.35 -7.98
N SER A 94 6.19 0.22 -8.69
CA SER A 94 7.11 0.14 -9.82
C SER A 94 6.66 1.08 -10.94
N LYS A 95 7.62 1.50 -11.77
CA LYS A 95 7.32 2.36 -12.92
C LYS A 95 6.40 1.65 -13.92
N ASP A 96 6.59 0.35 -14.10
CA ASP A 96 5.83 -0.46 -15.05
C ASP A 96 4.38 -0.60 -14.59
N ASP A 97 4.14 -0.91 -13.31
CA ASP A 97 2.79 -0.94 -12.71
C ASP A 97 2.07 0.42 -12.87
N PHE A 98 2.79 1.52 -12.69
CA PHE A 98 2.22 2.85 -12.87
C PHE A 98 1.82 3.10 -14.33
N TYR A 99 2.64 2.69 -15.29
CA TYR A 99 2.32 2.84 -16.71
C TYR A 99 1.14 1.98 -17.12
N GLU A 100 1.03 0.75 -16.62
CA GLU A 100 -0.13 -0.11 -16.87
C GLU A 100 -1.43 0.55 -16.39
N ILE A 101 -1.44 1.14 -15.19
CA ILE A 101 -2.59 1.90 -14.68
C ILE A 101 -2.91 3.11 -15.58
N VAL A 102 -1.90 3.86 -16.02
CA VAL A 102 -2.12 5.00 -16.94
C VAL A 102 -2.70 4.55 -18.26
N GLU A 103 -2.20 3.46 -18.84
CA GLU A 103 -2.74 2.86 -20.07
C GLU A 103 -4.19 2.40 -19.88
N MET A 104 -4.51 1.75 -18.75
CA MET A 104 -5.89 1.40 -18.40
C MET A 104 -6.80 2.64 -18.35
N LEU A 105 -6.36 3.74 -17.75
CA LEU A 105 -7.15 4.97 -17.68
C LEU A 105 -7.39 5.61 -19.06
N ILE A 106 -6.43 5.52 -19.97
CA ILE A 106 -6.57 5.98 -21.36
C ILE A 106 -7.56 5.08 -22.10
N ASN A 107 -7.38 3.76 -22.01
CA ASN A 107 -8.22 2.78 -22.72
C ASN A 107 -9.69 2.78 -22.26
N LEU A 108 -9.94 3.21 -21.02
CA LEU A 108 -11.29 3.37 -20.47
C LEU A 108 -11.88 4.78 -20.71
N ASP A 109 -11.21 5.63 -21.50
CA ASP A 109 -11.59 7.02 -21.77
C ASP A 109 -11.72 7.91 -20.52
N ILE A 110 -11.12 7.50 -19.40
CA ILE A 110 -11.07 8.27 -18.15
C ILE A 110 -10.03 9.38 -18.27
N LEU A 111 -8.87 9.07 -18.85
CA LEU A 111 -7.79 10.01 -19.13
C LEU A 111 -7.71 10.28 -20.63
N LYS A 112 -8.03 11.51 -21.05
CA LYS A 112 -7.95 11.91 -22.45
C LYS A 112 -6.53 12.36 -22.81
N THR A 113 -5.91 11.65 -23.75
CA THR A 113 -4.71 12.13 -24.43
C THR A 113 -5.12 13.02 -25.60
N LYS A 114 -4.33 14.06 -25.88
CA LYS A 114 -4.57 14.98 -27.01
C LYS A 114 -4.30 14.29 -28.35
#